data_AF-A0A833WYP8-F1
#
_entry.id   AF-A0A833WYP8-F1
#
_cell.length_a   1.000
_cell.length_b   1.000
_cell.length_c   1.000
_cell.angle_alpha   90.00
_cell.angle_beta   90.00
_cell.angle_gamma   90.00
#
_symmetry.space_group_name_H-M   'P 1'
#
loop_
_entity.id
_entity.type
_entity.pdbx_description
1 polymer ?
#
loop_
_entity_poly.entity_id
_entity_poly.type
_entity_poly.pdbx_seq_one_letter_code
_entity_poly.pdbx_strand_id
1 'polypeptide(L)'
;MDGISLSMLYADSREAPVDKNAQQQSQDTGTGELKRCNWVTKNSDKVYVAFHDECWGVPVYDDSQLFELLAMSGMLMDYNWTEILKRRELFREAFSGFDPNVVAKMGEKEITDIASNKAIMLAEGRVRCIVDNSKCILKASLKYQCICKFHSAG
;
A
#
# COMPACT_ATOMS: atom_id res chain seq x y z
N MET A 1 62.27 -20.08 -12.87
CA MET A 1 61.02 -19.70 -13.55
C MET A 1 60.88 -18.22 -13.34
N ASP A 2 61.08 -17.47 -14.42
CA ASP A 2 61.78 -16.20 -14.42
C ASP A 2 60.92 -15.06 -15.00
N GLY A 3 61.29 -13.81 -14.71
CA GLY A 3 60.69 -12.59 -15.27
C GLY A 3 59.54 -11.99 -14.44
N ILE A 4 59.22 -10.68 -14.46
CA ILE A 4 59.68 -9.49 -15.23
C ILE A 4 59.38 -8.24 -14.35
N SER A 5 60.11 -7.11 -14.31
CA SER A 5 61.51 -6.75 -14.60
C SER A 5 61.77 -5.27 -14.19
N LEU A 6 63.02 -4.78 -14.34
CA LEU A 6 63.48 -3.38 -14.45
C LEU A 6 63.00 -2.31 -13.43
N SER A 7 63.84 -2.07 -12.43
CA SER A 7 63.95 -0.79 -11.72
C SER A 7 64.66 0.28 -12.58
N MET A 8 63.98 0.84 -13.57
CA MET A 8 64.30 2.10 -14.29
C MET A 8 62.97 2.61 -14.87
N LEU A 9 62.49 3.83 -14.61
CA LEU A 9 63.20 5.10 -14.57
C LEU A 9 62.79 5.95 -13.34
N TYR A 10 63.71 6.82 -12.91
CA TYR A 10 63.55 7.68 -11.73
C TYR A 10 62.57 8.86 -11.96
N ALA A 11 61.88 9.21 -10.87
CA ALA A 11 61.48 10.56 -10.42
C ALA A 11 60.78 11.54 -11.41
N ASP A 12 59.61 12.03 -10.99
CA ASP A 12 59.45 13.48 -10.73
C ASP A 12 58.29 13.73 -9.74
N SER A 13 58.50 14.62 -8.77
CA SER A 13 57.48 15.06 -7.81
C SER A 13 56.94 16.42 -8.25
N ARG A 14 55.84 16.45 -9.01
CA ARG A 14 55.13 17.70 -9.33
C ARG A 14 53.62 17.52 -9.21
N GLU A 15 52.98 18.56 -8.69
CA GLU A 15 51.60 18.54 -8.22
C GLU A 15 50.59 18.29 -9.34
N ALA A 16 49.52 17.55 -9.03
CA ALA A 16 48.40 17.37 -9.95
C ALA A 16 47.64 18.71 -10.13
N PRO A 17 47.23 19.07 -11.35
CA PRO A 17 46.46 20.30 -11.57
C PRO A 17 45.10 20.22 -10.86
N VAL A 18 44.78 21.25 -10.08
CA VAL A 18 43.45 21.43 -9.51
C VAL A 18 42.48 21.77 -10.63
N ASP A 19 41.69 20.79 -11.06
CA ASP A 19 40.62 21.00 -12.05
C ASP A 19 39.50 21.86 -11.44
N LYS A 20 39.56 23.15 -11.77
CA LYS A 20 38.58 24.17 -11.38
C LYS A 20 37.29 24.05 -12.20
N ASN A 21 36.58 22.95 -12.07
CA ASN A 21 35.22 22.83 -12.61
C ASN A 21 34.23 22.14 -11.65
N ALA A 22 34.35 22.46 -10.36
CA ALA A 22 33.36 22.14 -9.34
C ALA A 22 32.12 23.08 -9.42
N GLN A 23 31.43 23.09 -10.57
CA GLN A 23 30.16 23.81 -10.76
C GLN A 23 29.13 23.01 -11.59
N GLN A 24 28.89 21.74 -11.23
CA GLN A 24 27.57 21.15 -11.45
C GLN A 24 26.68 21.56 -10.27
N GLN A 25 26.06 22.74 -10.38
CA GLN A 25 25.23 23.30 -9.31
C GLN A 25 24.04 22.37 -9.02
N SER A 26 23.95 21.91 -7.77
CA SER A 26 22.75 21.27 -7.24
C SER A 26 21.62 22.31 -7.22
N GLN A 27 20.77 22.29 -8.24
CA GLN A 27 19.52 23.05 -8.23
C GLN A 27 18.55 22.43 -7.25
N ASP A 28 18.72 22.76 -5.96
CA ASP A 28 17.66 22.67 -4.97
C ASP A 28 16.65 23.80 -5.23
N THR A 29 15.85 23.62 -6.28
CA THR A 29 14.65 24.43 -6.48
C THR A 29 13.62 23.97 -5.48
N GLY A 30 13.50 24.72 -4.38
CA GLY A 30 12.60 24.46 -3.26
C GLY A 30 11.11 24.53 -3.56
N THR A 31 10.64 23.67 -4.47
CA THR A 31 9.30 23.07 -4.38
C THR A 31 9.48 21.72 -3.70
N GLY A 32 8.99 21.58 -2.47
CA GLY A 32 9.12 20.35 -1.67
C GLY A 32 8.29 19.20 -2.25
N GLU A 33 8.71 18.63 -3.38
CA GLU A 33 8.12 17.46 -3.98
C GLU A 33 8.37 16.26 -3.04
N LEU A 34 7.33 15.82 -2.34
CA LEU A 34 7.40 14.63 -1.48
C LEU A 34 7.92 13.45 -2.30
N LYS A 35 9.05 12.88 -1.89
CA LYS A 35 9.61 11.66 -2.51
C LYS A 35 8.72 10.48 -2.16
N ARG A 36 7.80 10.14 -3.08
CA ARG A 36 6.88 9.01 -2.96
C ARG A 36 7.57 7.69 -3.31
N CYS A 37 6.91 6.58 -2.96
CA CYS A 37 7.35 5.25 -3.39
C CYS A 37 7.36 5.15 -4.93
N ASN A 38 8.24 4.32 -5.48
CA ASN A 38 8.44 4.14 -6.93
C ASN A 38 7.20 3.68 -7.71
N TRP A 39 6.21 3.09 -7.03
CA TRP A 39 4.93 2.68 -7.61
C TRP A 39 3.89 3.82 -7.71
N VAL A 40 4.17 5.00 -7.14
CA VAL A 40 3.43 6.23 -7.42
C VAL A 40 4.17 7.03 -8.48
N THR A 41 3.58 7.16 -9.66
CA THR A 41 4.17 7.82 -10.82
C THR A 41 3.52 9.19 -11.07
N LYS A 42 4.15 10.02 -11.91
CA LYS A 42 3.56 11.30 -12.34
C LYS A 42 2.22 11.16 -13.08
N ASN A 43 1.92 9.96 -13.59
CA ASN A 43 0.68 9.64 -14.29
C ASN A 43 -0.34 8.89 -13.41
N SER A 44 -0.04 8.68 -12.12
CA SER A 44 -0.94 8.00 -11.19
C SER A 44 -2.18 8.85 -10.91
N ASP A 45 -3.33 8.19 -10.84
CA ASP A 45 -4.63 8.81 -10.52
C ASP A 45 -4.59 9.53 -9.16
N LYS A 46 -5.17 10.74 -9.07
CA LYS A 46 -5.09 11.59 -7.87
C LYS A 46 -5.58 10.89 -6.59
N VAL A 47 -6.60 10.06 -6.68
CA VAL A 47 -7.14 9.28 -5.55
C VAL A 47 -6.13 8.27 -5.01
N TYR A 48 -5.30 7.68 -5.88
CA TYR A 48 -4.27 6.74 -5.49
C TYR A 48 -3.05 7.45 -4.87
N VAL A 49 -2.72 8.65 -5.39
CA VAL A 49 -1.70 9.52 -4.79
C VAL A 49 -2.10 9.96 -3.38
N ALA A 50 -3.34 10.44 -3.19
CA ALA A 50 -3.85 10.82 -1.86
C ALA A 50 -3.88 9.63 -0.89
N PHE A 51 -4.31 8.45 -1.34
CA PHE A 51 -4.26 7.24 -0.51
C PHE A 51 -2.82 6.84 -0.12
N HIS A 52 -1.85 6.97 -1.02
CA HIS A 52 -0.42 6.78 -0.67
C HIS A 52 0.03 7.79 0.39
N ASP A 53 -0.25 9.08 0.19
CA ASP A 53 0.29 10.15 1.03
C ASP A 53 -0.36 10.24 2.42
N GLU A 54 -1.65 9.91 2.51
CA GLU A 54 -2.47 10.13 3.72
C GLU A 54 -2.80 8.84 4.48
N CYS A 55 -2.84 7.67 3.81
CA CYS A 55 -3.24 6.41 4.42
C CYS A 55 -2.12 5.35 4.45
N TRP A 56 -1.27 5.29 3.42
CA TRP A 56 -0.38 4.15 3.24
C TRP A 56 0.79 4.16 4.24
N GLY A 57 0.90 3.09 5.03
CA GLY A 57 1.92 2.98 6.09
C GLY A 57 1.62 3.79 7.35
N VAL A 58 0.48 4.50 7.42
CA VAL A 58 0.01 5.16 8.64
C VAL A 58 -0.61 4.10 9.58
N PRO A 59 -0.19 4.00 10.86
CA PRO A 59 -0.78 3.05 11.80
C PRO A 59 -2.27 3.32 12.06
N VAL A 60 -3.09 2.28 11.95
CA VAL A 60 -4.53 2.31 12.23
C VAL A 60 -4.85 1.27 13.32
N TYR A 61 -5.69 1.66 14.28
CA TYR A 61 -6.09 0.82 15.42
C TYR A 61 -7.61 0.61 15.51
N ASP A 62 -8.36 1.15 14.55
CA ASP A 62 -9.80 0.96 14.42
C ASP A 62 -10.09 -0.34 13.65
N ASP A 63 -10.83 -1.24 14.26
CA ASP A 63 -11.06 -2.59 13.73
C ASP A 63 -11.87 -2.58 12.42
N SER A 64 -12.79 -1.62 12.24
CA SER A 64 -13.56 -1.47 11.00
C SER A 64 -12.69 -0.99 9.84
N GLN A 65 -11.80 -0.01 10.05
CA GLN A 65 -10.83 0.41 9.03
C GLN A 65 -9.78 -0.68 8.72
N LEU A 66 -9.34 -1.45 9.72
CA LEU A 66 -8.46 -2.61 9.51
C LEU A 66 -9.17 -3.69 8.67
N PHE A 67 -10.46 -3.94 8.93
CA PHE A 67 -11.26 -4.86 8.13
C PHE A 67 -11.53 -4.33 6.71
N GLU A 68 -11.83 -3.04 6.55
CA GLU A 68 -11.92 -2.37 5.23
C GLU A 68 -10.65 -2.59 4.41
N LEU A 69 -9.47 -2.34 5.00
CA LEU A 69 -8.19 -2.53 4.33
C LEU A 69 -7.93 -4.00 3.95
N LEU A 70 -8.28 -4.95 4.83
CA LEU A 70 -8.18 -6.38 4.54
C LEU A 70 -9.11 -6.79 3.38
N ALA A 71 -10.35 -6.31 3.38
CA ALA A 71 -11.33 -6.59 2.33
C ALA A 71 -10.86 -6.03 0.98
N MET A 72 -10.44 -4.76 0.93
CA MET A 72 -9.87 -4.13 -0.27
C MET A 72 -8.61 -4.85 -0.77
N SER A 73 -7.73 -5.28 0.14
CA SER A 73 -6.54 -6.06 -0.24
C SER A 73 -6.90 -7.39 -0.90
N GLY A 74 -8.01 -8.03 -0.50
CA GLY A 74 -8.56 -9.19 -1.18
C GLY A 74 -9.03 -8.88 -2.61
N MET A 75 -9.67 -7.72 -2.82
CA MET A 75 -10.17 -7.27 -4.13
C MET A 75 -9.06 -7.01 -5.16
N LEU A 76 -7.78 -6.98 -4.76
CA LEU A 76 -6.64 -6.82 -5.69
C LEU A 76 -6.48 -7.97 -6.69
N MET A 77 -7.14 -9.11 -6.48
CA MET A 77 -7.24 -10.18 -7.47
C MET A 77 -8.18 -9.83 -8.64
N ASP A 78 -9.13 -8.94 -8.40
CA ASP A 78 -10.22 -8.60 -9.31
C ASP A 78 -9.99 -7.22 -9.97
N TYR A 79 -9.30 -6.31 -9.27
CA TYR A 79 -9.16 -4.89 -9.60
C TYR A 79 -7.83 -4.30 -9.17
N ASN A 80 -7.42 -3.18 -9.78
CA ASN A 80 -6.29 -2.40 -9.26
C ASN A 80 -6.72 -1.41 -8.16
N TRP A 81 -5.75 -0.91 -7.36
CA TRP A 81 -6.01 0.04 -6.27
C TRP A 81 -6.82 1.27 -6.69
N THR A 82 -6.57 1.85 -7.86
CA THR A 82 -7.32 3.01 -8.35
C THR A 82 -8.80 2.68 -8.55
N GLU A 83 -9.12 1.52 -9.13
CA GLU A 83 -10.51 1.07 -9.32
C GLU A 83 -11.23 0.72 -8.03
N ILE A 84 -10.48 0.23 -7.02
CA ILE A 84 -11.00 -0.05 -5.68
C ILE A 84 -11.29 1.27 -4.96
N LEU A 85 -10.32 2.19 -4.93
CA LEU A 85 -10.44 3.48 -4.26
C LEU A 85 -11.53 4.37 -4.87
N LYS A 86 -11.70 4.35 -6.20
CA LYS A 86 -12.81 5.05 -6.89
C LYS A 86 -14.21 4.53 -6.51
N ARG A 87 -14.30 3.30 -5.98
CA ARG A 87 -15.55 2.67 -5.51
C ARG A 87 -15.62 2.50 -3.98
N ARG A 88 -14.67 3.07 -3.23
CA ARG A 88 -14.53 2.88 -1.77
C ARG A 88 -15.83 3.15 -1.01
N GLU A 89 -16.50 4.26 -1.30
CA GLU A 89 -17.76 4.62 -0.64
C GLU A 89 -18.91 3.65 -1.01
N LEU A 90 -18.97 3.15 -2.25
CA LEU A 90 -19.95 2.12 -2.64
C LEU A 90 -19.72 0.81 -1.89
N PHE A 91 -18.46 0.43 -1.65
CA PHE A 91 -18.14 -0.73 -0.81
C PHE A 91 -18.49 -0.49 0.66
N ARG A 92 -18.27 0.73 1.18
CA ARG A 92 -18.67 1.11 2.55
C ARG A 92 -20.19 1.05 2.73
N GLU A 93 -20.97 1.58 1.79
CA GLU A 93 -22.43 1.46 1.81
C GLU A 93 -22.86 -0.02 1.78
N ALA A 94 -22.32 -0.80 0.86
CA ALA A 94 -22.65 -2.22 0.70
C ALA A 94 -22.31 -3.08 1.93
N PHE A 95 -21.18 -2.81 2.58
CA PHE A 95 -20.68 -3.55 3.73
C PHE A 95 -20.90 -2.82 5.07
N SER A 96 -21.88 -1.90 5.14
CA SER A 96 -22.27 -1.20 6.39
C SER A 96 -21.09 -0.57 7.15
N GLY A 97 -20.26 0.21 6.44
CA GLY A 97 -19.06 0.85 6.96
C GLY A 97 -17.92 -0.12 7.31
N PHE A 98 -18.01 -1.39 6.88
CA PHE A 98 -17.17 -2.49 7.33
C PHE A 98 -17.20 -2.70 8.86
N ASP A 99 -18.35 -2.51 9.52
CA ASP A 99 -18.53 -3.00 10.89
C ASP A 99 -18.58 -4.55 10.89
N PRO A 100 -17.58 -5.25 11.47
CA PRO A 100 -17.57 -6.72 11.47
C PRO A 100 -18.76 -7.32 12.21
N ASN A 101 -19.38 -6.60 13.15
CA ASN A 101 -20.58 -7.04 13.89
C ASN A 101 -21.85 -7.03 13.03
N VAL A 102 -21.89 -6.21 11.98
CA VAL A 102 -22.99 -6.15 11.02
C VAL A 102 -22.72 -7.12 9.89
N VAL A 103 -21.53 -7.04 9.27
CA VAL A 103 -21.15 -7.86 8.12
C VAL A 103 -21.17 -9.36 8.45
N ALA A 104 -20.81 -9.78 9.67
CA ALA A 104 -20.84 -11.19 10.07
C ALA A 104 -22.25 -11.80 10.14
N LYS A 105 -23.29 -10.95 10.20
CA LYS A 105 -24.70 -11.34 10.27
C LYS A 105 -25.39 -11.35 8.90
N MET A 106 -24.71 -10.87 7.85
CA MET A 106 -25.29 -10.80 6.50
C MET A 106 -25.70 -12.19 6.01
N GLY A 107 -26.97 -12.31 5.62
CA GLY A 107 -27.56 -13.54 5.12
C GLY A 107 -27.40 -13.71 3.61
N GLU A 108 -27.81 -14.89 3.12
CA GLU A 108 -27.78 -15.25 1.69
C GLU A 108 -28.44 -14.20 0.78
N LYS A 109 -29.53 -13.58 1.25
CA LYS A 109 -30.22 -12.52 0.49
C LYS A 109 -29.32 -11.30 0.29
N GLU A 110 -28.71 -10.77 1.36
CA GLU A 110 -27.84 -9.60 1.28
C GLU A 110 -26.59 -9.89 0.43
N ILE A 111 -26.03 -11.09 0.56
CA ILE A 111 -24.91 -11.56 -0.27
C ILE A 111 -25.30 -11.54 -1.76
N THR A 112 -26.49 -12.05 -2.10
CA THR A 112 -27.02 -12.08 -3.47
C THR A 112 -27.33 -10.68 -4.00
N ASP A 113 -27.94 -9.82 -3.16
CA ASP A 113 -28.27 -8.43 -3.50
C ASP A 113 -27.00 -7.60 -3.80
N ILE A 114 -25.95 -7.75 -2.97
CA ILE A 114 -24.64 -7.11 -3.18
C ILE A 114 -23.96 -7.65 -4.45
N ALA A 115 -23.91 -8.98 -4.65
CA ALA A 115 -23.28 -9.59 -5.83
C ALA A 115 -24.01 -9.24 -7.15
N SER A 116 -25.32 -9.01 -7.09
CA SER A 116 -26.13 -8.59 -8.24
C SER A 116 -26.02 -7.09 -8.56
N ASN A 117 -25.42 -6.30 -7.67
CA ASN A 117 -25.34 -4.84 -7.82
C ASN A 117 -24.25 -4.43 -8.84
N LYS A 118 -24.71 -3.96 -10.00
CA LYS A 118 -23.87 -3.50 -11.12
C LYS A 118 -23.00 -2.27 -10.82
N ALA A 119 -23.26 -1.52 -9.75
CA ALA A 119 -22.38 -0.43 -9.32
C ALA A 119 -21.17 -0.93 -8.52
N ILE A 120 -21.35 -2.04 -7.79
CA ILE A 120 -20.30 -2.67 -6.97
C ILE A 120 -19.44 -3.58 -7.86
N MET A 121 -20.08 -4.38 -8.72
CA MET A 121 -19.45 -5.36 -9.63
C MET A 121 -18.63 -6.44 -8.94
N LEU A 122 -18.96 -6.82 -7.69
CA LEU A 122 -18.18 -7.79 -6.94
C LEU A 122 -18.69 -9.22 -7.16
N ALA A 123 -17.78 -10.15 -7.48
CA ALA A 123 -18.13 -11.57 -7.62
C ALA A 123 -18.69 -12.13 -6.30
N GLU A 124 -19.71 -12.98 -6.36
CA GLU A 124 -20.39 -13.52 -5.16
C GLU A 124 -19.42 -14.20 -4.18
N GLY A 125 -18.45 -14.97 -4.70
CA GLY A 125 -17.41 -15.60 -3.87
C GLY A 125 -16.54 -14.60 -3.09
N ARG A 126 -16.34 -13.38 -3.62
CA ARG A 126 -15.65 -12.29 -2.91
C ARG A 126 -16.55 -11.70 -1.82
N VAL A 127 -17.84 -11.50 -2.09
CA VAL A 127 -18.83 -11.04 -1.08
C VAL A 127 -18.87 -12.03 0.09
N ARG A 128 -18.98 -13.33 -0.19
CA ARG A 128 -18.91 -14.42 0.81
C ARG A 128 -17.61 -14.40 1.60
N CYS A 129 -16.46 -14.26 0.93
CA CYS A 129 -15.15 -14.17 1.59
C CYS A 129 -15.07 -12.98 2.57
N ILE A 130 -15.61 -11.81 2.21
CA ILE A 130 -15.68 -10.64 3.11
C ILE A 130 -16.56 -10.95 4.33
N VAL A 131 -17.74 -11.55 4.12
CA VAL A 131 -18.63 -11.99 5.21
C VAL A 131 -17.96 -13.02 6.13
N ASP A 132 -17.26 -14.02 5.59
CA ASP A 132 -16.58 -15.02 6.41
C ASP A 132 -15.34 -14.46 7.13
N ASN A 133 -14.61 -13.53 6.52
CA ASN A 133 -13.53 -12.80 7.18
C ASN A 133 -14.03 -12.01 8.40
N SER A 134 -15.20 -11.37 8.32
CA SER A 134 -15.79 -10.66 9.47
C SER A 134 -16.12 -11.62 10.64
N LYS A 135 -16.63 -12.82 10.37
CA LYS A 135 -16.87 -13.87 11.39
C LYS A 135 -15.57 -14.30 12.07
N CYS A 136 -14.50 -14.47 11.28
CA CYS A 136 -13.16 -14.77 11.79
C CYS A 136 -12.59 -13.64 12.64
N ILE A 137 -12.80 -12.37 12.23
CA ILE A 137 -12.42 -11.17 12.96
C ILE A 137 -13.11 -11.09 14.34
N LEU A 138 -14.42 -11.33 14.40
CA LEU A 138 -15.14 -11.36 15.68
C LEU A 138 -14.60 -12.46 16.60
N LYS A 139 -14.34 -13.66 16.05
CA LYS A 139 -13.73 -14.78 16.79
C LYS A 139 -12.32 -14.46 17.30
N ALA A 140 -11.51 -13.72 16.53
CA ALA A 140 -10.19 -13.25 16.97
C ALA A 140 -10.32 -12.16 18.06
N SER A 141 -11.29 -11.25 17.92
CA SER A 141 -11.54 -10.17 18.87
C SER A 141 -11.97 -10.68 20.25
N LEU A 142 -12.70 -11.81 20.32
CA LEU A 142 -12.98 -12.51 21.58
C LEU A 142 -11.71 -13.00 22.31
N LYS A 143 -10.60 -13.22 21.60
CA LYS A 143 -9.31 -13.68 22.16
C LYS A 143 -8.33 -12.55 22.44
N TYR A 144 -8.31 -11.51 21.59
CA TYR A 144 -7.30 -10.43 21.63
C TYR A 144 -7.89 -9.05 21.94
N GLN A 145 -9.19 -8.96 22.22
CA GLN A 145 -9.96 -7.74 22.56
C GLN A 145 -10.16 -6.72 21.42
N CYS A 146 -9.28 -6.68 20.42
CA CYS A 146 -9.45 -6.00 19.12
C CYS A 146 -8.58 -6.71 18.06
N ILE A 147 -8.85 -6.48 16.77
CA ILE A 147 -7.93 -6.83 15.67
C ILE A 147 -6.59 -6.10 15.85
N CYS A 148 -6.66 -4.86 16.32
CA CYS A 148 -5.51 -3.99 16.55
C CYS A 148 -4.38 -4.65 17.38
N LYS A 149 -4.74 -5.41 18.42
CA LYS A 149 -3.83 -6.16 19.31
C LYS A 149 -3.43 -7.52 18.75
N PHE A 150 -4.24 -8.11 17.86
CA PHE A 150 -3.86 -9.33 17.15
C PHE A 150 -2.69 -9.06 16.20
N HIS A 151 -2.74 -7.95 15.45
CA HIS A 151 -1.66 -7.58 14.51
C HIS A 151 -0.34 -7.29 15.22
N SER A 152 -0.36 -6.68 16.42
CA SER A 152 0.85 -6.41 17.22
C SER A 152 1.40 -7.61 18.00
N ALA A 153 0.80 -8.80 17.87
CA ALA A 153 1.17 -10.01 18.62
C ALA A 153 1.76 -11.13 17.72
N GLY A 154 2.06 -10.83 16.46
CA GLY A 154 2.68 -11.72 15.47
C GLY A 154 4.11 -11.34 15.12
#